data_AF-A0A536W6W5-F1
#
_entry.id   AF-A0A536W6W5-F1
#
_cell.length_a   1.000
_cell.length_b   1.000
_cell.length_c   1.000
_cell.angle_alpha   90.00
_cell.angle_beta   90.00
_cell.angle_gamma   90.00
#
_symmetry.space_group_name_H-M   'P 1'
#
loop_
_entity.id
_entity.type
_entity.pdbx_description
1 polymer ?
#
loop_
_entity_poly.entity_id
_entity_poly.type
_entity_poly.pdbx_seq_one_letter_code
_entity_poly.pdbx_strand_id
1 'polypeptide(L)'
;MLDAGKILVNTLMRSMRIPSVAALILVLALPAVAHDIPADVRVNAFVKPEGQRLRLLVRVPLKAMREVDFPRRGAGFLDLARADASLRNAATLWIADNVDLYEGDVRLAHPRVAEARVSLESDKSFASYEQALAHVTGPRLPDNMELYWEQGLLDVLFDYPIGSDRSDFSIRPRLERLGLRTTVVLRFLPDAGVVRAFDLHGDPGLVRLAPRWHQAAWRFVESGFFHILEGTDHLLFLLCLVIPFRKFGQLVLLVTAFTVAHSITLIASAYNLGPDALWFPPLIETLIAISILYMAIENVLGSNVGRRWLITFGFGLVHGFAFSFALRETLQFAGSHLLTSLLSFNLGVELGQLLVLVLLVPALEILFRFLVAERLGTVILSVLVGHTAWHWMTERADRLSKFPWPVLDASQLAVAVRWLMGVLILAGLAWFARGAFRQRARRRQHQSTLLPK
;
A
#
# COMPACT_ATOMS: atom_id res chain seq x y z
N MET A 1 -23.70 74.00 -10.01
CA MET A 1 -24.11 73.75 -8.62
C MET A 1 -24.43 72.26 -8.41
N LEU A 2 -23.46 71.37 -8.68
CA LEU A 2 -23.68 69.92 -8.77
C LEU A 2 -22.85 69.10 -7.75
N ASP A 3 -22.24 69.73 -6.74
CA ASP A 3 -21.26 69.06 -5.87
C ASP A 3 -21.51 69.09 -4.35
N ALA A 4 -22.66 69.63 -3.89
CA ALA A 4 -22.93 69.68 -2.44
C ALA A 4 -23.71 68.47 -1.89
N GLY A 5 -24.39 67.69 -2.74
CA GLY A 5 -25.27 66.58 -2.29
C GLY A 5 -24.59 65.22 -2.11
N LYS A 6 -23.41 64.99 -2.71
CA LYS A 6 -22.73 63.68 -2.70
C LYS A 6 -21.80 63.46 -1.49
N ILE A 7 -21.48 64.52 -0.74
CA ILE A 7 -20.54 64.44 0.39
C ILE A 7 -21.24 64.01 1.69
N LEU A 8 -22.54 64.31 1.86
CA LEU A 8 -23.27 63.97 3.08
C LEU A 8 -23.69 62.48 3.16
N VAL A 9 -23.98 61.83 2.02
CA VAL A 9 -24.40 60.41 1.98
C VAL A 9 -23.20 59.46 2.14
N ASN A 10 -22.03 59.81 1.60
CA ASN A 10 -20.82 58.97 1.70
C ASN A 10 -20.15 59.02 3.09
N THR A 11 -20.43 60.04 3.89
CA THR A 11 -19.85 60.18 5.24
C THR A 11 -20.70 59.47 6.29
N LEU A 12 -22.02 59.42 6.12
CA LEU A 12 -22.95 58.70 7.01
C LEU A 12 -22.99 57.18 6.76
N MET A 13 -22.69 56.70 5.55
CA MET A 13 -22.66 55.26 5.25
C MET A 13 -21.35 54.55 5.63
N ARG A 14 -20.30 55.28 6.02
CA ARG A 14 -18.99 54.71 6.38
C ARG A 14 -18.82 54.41 7.88
N SER A 15 -19.61 55.01 8.77
CA SER A 15 -19.46 54.81 10.22
C SER A 15 -20.34 53.70 10.83
N MET A 16 -21.35 53.19 10.10
CA MET A 16 -22.32 52.22 10.64
C MET A 16 -22.22 50.79 10.07
N ARG A 17 -21.16 50.44 9.32
CA ARG A 17 -21.02 49.11 8.70
C ARG A 17 -19.91 48.22 9.26
N ILE A 18 -19.06 48.74 10.13
CA ILE A 18 -17.94 47.98 10.71
C ILE A 18 -18.27 47.34 12.07
N PRO A 19 -18.97 48.01 13.03
CA PRO A 19 -19.20 47.39 14.33
C PRO A 19 -20.25 46.27 14.29
N SER A 20 -21.20 46.29 13.34
CA SER A 20 -22.27 45.29 13.25
C SER A 20 -21.83 43.96 12.64
N VAL A 21 -20.85 43.97 11.73
CA VAL A 21 -20.28 42.74 11.15
C VAL A 21 -19.31 42.08 12.13
N ALA A 22 -18.54 42.88 12.89
CA ALA A 22 -17.66 42.36 13.94
C ALA A 22 -18.47 41.70 15.08
N ALA A 23 -19.60 42.28 15.48
CA ALA A 23 -20.49 41.68 16.46
C ALA A 23 -21.15 40.37 15.96
N LEU A 24 -21.48 40.28 14.67
CA LEU A 24 -22.05 39.06 14.06
C LEU A 24 -21.01 37.93 13.93
N ILE A 25 -19.74 38.27 13.65
CA ILE A 25 -18.62 37.30 13.63
C ILE A 25 -18.30 36.81 15.04
N LEU A 26 -18.44 37.66 16.06
CA LEU A 26 -18.18 37.27 17.46
C LEU A 26 -19.25 36.34 18.04
N VAL A 27 -20.51 36.44 17.57
CA VAL A 27 -21.61 35.53 17.98
C VAL A 27 -21.53 34.16 17.27
N LEU A 28 -20.82 34.06 16.14
CA LEU A 28 -20.51 32.78 15.48
C LEU A 28 -19.29 32.06 16.08
N ALA A 29 -18.60 32.68 17.04
CA ALA A 29 -17.51 32.07 17.82
C ALA A 29 -18.02 31.51 19.16
N LEU A 30 -19.21 30.89 19.18
CA LEU A 30 -19.53 29.95 20.23
C LEU A 30 -18.47 28.84 20.19
N PRO A 31 -17.87 28.44 21.33
CA PRO A 31 -17.02 27.27 21.34
C PRO A 31 -17.91 26.10 20.96
N ALA A 32 -17.80 25.63 19.72
CA ALA A 32 -18.20 24.28 19.41
C ALA A 32 -17.42 23.42 20.42
N VAL A 33 -18.14 22.68 21.26
CA VAL A 33 -17.57 21.58 22.03
C VAL A 33 -17.18 20.54 20.98
N ALA A 34 -16.06 20.77 20.32
CA ALA A 34 -15.44 19.82 19.44
C ALA A 34 -15.05 18.66 20.34
N HIS A 35 -15.76 17.54 20.19
CA HIS A 35 -15.32 16.31 20.80
C HIS A 35 -14.00 15.95 20.14
N ASP A 36 -12.91 15.99 20.90
CA ASP A 36 -11.58 15.64 20.38
C ASP A 36 -11.65 14.25 19.74
N ILE A 37 -11.42 14.21 18.43
CA ILE A 37 -11.32 12.95 17.69
C ILE A 37 -9.93 12.39 18.02
N PRO A 38 -9.82 11.14 18.52
CA PRO A 38 -8.51 10.57 18.75
C PRO A 38 -7.70 10.56 17.44
N ALA A 39 -6.45 11.04 17.51
CA ALA A 39 -5.58 11.08 16.33
C ALA A 39 -5.30 9.68 15.78
N ASP A 40 -4.99 8.74 16.68
CA ASP A 40 -4.69 7.35 16.35
C ASP A 40 -5.48 6.40 17.25
N VAL A 41 -6.17 5.44 16.64
CA VAL A 41 -6.88 4.35 17.32
C VAL A 41 -6.38 3.02 16.81
N ARG A 42 -5.94 2.17 17.74
CA ARG A 42 -5.55 0.80 17.45
C ARG A 42 -6.60 -0.17 17.95
N VAL A 43 -7.11 -1.00 17.05
CA VAL A 43 -8.02 -2.10 17.35
C VAL A 43 -7.23 -3.40 17.24
N ASN A 44 -7.23 -4.22 18.30
CA ASN A 44 -6.65 -5.56 18.23
C ASN A 44 -7.79 -6.57 18.11
N ALA A 45 -7.74 -7.44 17.12
CA ALA A 45 -8.79 -8.40 16.86
C ALA A 45 -8.25 -9.82 16.61
N PHE A 46 -8.99 -10.81 17.09
CA PHE A 46 -8.79 -12.21 16.72
C PHE A 46 -10.06 -12.77 16.11
N VAL A 47 -9.92 -13.51 15.01
CA VAL A 47 -11.02 -14.24 14.38
C VAL A 47 -10.66 -15.71 14.36
N LYS A 48 -11.50 -16.55 14.98
CA LYS A 48 -11.29 -18.00 15.05
C LYS A 48 -12.59 -18.76 14.82
N PRO A 49 -12.71 -19.53 13.71
CA PRO A 49 -13.78 -20.49 13.54
C PRO A 49 -13.57 -21.73 14.42
N GLU A 50 -14.63 -22.22 15.06
CA GLU A 50 -14.65 -23.41 15.92
C GLU A 50 -16.00 -24.15 15.74
N GLY A 51 -16.01 -25.27 15.04
CA GLY A 51 -17.22 -26.06 14.74
C GLY A 51 -18.24 -25.27 13.92
N GLN A 52 -19.36 -24.90 14.54
CA GLN A 52 -20.45 -24.13 13.92
C GLN A 52 -20.50 -22.67 14.41
N ARG A 53 -19.38 -22.17 14.95
CA ARG A 53 -19.31 -20.80 15.48
C ARG A 53 -18.04 -20.12 15.02
N LEU A 54 -18.16 -18.85 14.63
CA LEU A 54 -17.02 -17.97 14.38
C LEU A 54 -16.92 -16.97 15.54
N ARG A 55 -15.81 -17.01 16.27
CA ARG A 55 -15.55 -16.07 17.37
C ARG A 55 -14.73 -14.90 16.86
N LEU A 56 -15.17 -13.70 17.21
CA LEU A 56 -14.44 -12.46 17.00
C LEU A 56 -14.17 -11.82 18.36
N LEU A 57 -12.91 -11.80 18.79
CA LEU A 57 -12.46 -11.05 19.95
C LEU A 57 -11.95 -9.70 19.50
N VAL A 58 -12.39 -8.61 20.14
CA VAL A 58 -11.97 -7.24 19.80
C VAL A 58 -11.59 -6.48 21.06
N ARG A 59 -10.47 -5.76 21.01
CA ARG A 59 -10.04 -4.78 22.00
C ARG A 59 -9.89 -3.42 21.35
N VAL A 60 -10.54 -2.41 21.92
CA VAL A 60 -10.56 -1.04 21.38
C VAL A 60 -10.66 -0.02 22.53
N PRO A 61 -10.00 1.15 22.45
CA PRO A 61 -10.11 2.17 23.49
C PRO A 61 -11.53 2.72 23.66
N LEU A 62 -12.01 2.86 24.91
CA LEU A 62 -13.34 3.42 25.20
C LEU A 62 -13.49 4.85 24.69
N LYS A 63 -12.42 5.65 24.77
CA LYS A 63 -12.39 7.04 24.27
C LYS A 63 -12.72 7.18 22.78
N ALA A 64 -12.61 6.11 21.99
CA ALA A 64 -12.99 6.11 20.58
C ALA A 64 -14.52 6.09 20.36
N MET A 65 -15.30 5.72 21.38
CA MET A 65 -16.76 5.50 21.29
C MET A 65 -17.54 6.69 21.85
N ARG A 66 -17.38 7.84 21.20
CA ARG A 66 -17.81 9.15 21.73
C ARG A 66 -19.32 9.33 21.89
N GLU A 67 -20.13 8.56 21.15
CA GLU A 67 -21.60 8.62 21.22
C GLU A 67 -22.19 7.73 22.31
N VAL A 68 -21.34 7.05 23.09
CA VAL A 68 -21.77 6.20 24.19
C VAL A 68 -21.59 6.93 25.51
N ASP A 69 -22.69 7.06 26.25
CA ASP A 69 -22.62 7.52 27.63
C ASP A 69 -22.19 6.39 28.55
N PHE A 70 -20.93 6.46 29.01
CA PHE A 70 -20.38 5.57 30.00
C PHE A 70 -20.64 6.14 31.40
N PRO A 71 -21.23 5.36 32.33
CA PRO A 71 -21.56 5.87 33.66
C PRO A 71 -20.29 6.18 34.45
N ARG A 72 -20.25 7.36 35.08
CA ARG A 72 -19.07 7.89 35.78
C ARG A 72 -19.35 8.16 37.26
N ARG A 73 -18.31 8.09 38.09
CA ARG A 73 -18.29 8.47 39.51
C ARG A 73 -17.31 9.63 39.71
N GLY A 74 -17.70 10.61 40.54
CA GLY A 74 -16.83 11.72 40.94
C GLY A 74 -16.19 12.46 39.76
N ALA A 75 -14.86 12.60 39.81
CA ALA A 75 -14.06 13.38 38.85
C ALA A 75 -13.84 12.71 37.47
N GLY A 76 -14.70 11.78 37.05
CA GLY A 76 -14.60 11.11 35.73
C GLY A 76 -14.12 9.65 35.77
N PHE A 77 -14.11 9.02 36.93
CA PHE A 77 -13.83 7.58 37.04
C PHE A 77 -15.01 6.77 36.51
N LEU A 78 -14.75 5.64 35.85
CA LEU A 78 -15.78 4.77 35.33
C LEU A 78 -16.52 4.05 36.47
N ASP A 79 -17.85 4.02 36.39
CA ASP A 79 -18.71 3.27 37.30
C ASP A 79 -18.87 1.83 36.80
N LEU A 80 -17.91 0.97 37.16
CA LEU A 80 -17.85 -0.42 36.69
C LEU A 80 -19.11 -1.23 37.03
N ALA A 81 -19.74 -0.97 38.18
CA ALA A 81 -20.96 -1.65 38.62
C ALA A 81 -22.16 -1.37 37.70
N ARG A 82 -22.18 -0.21 37.03
CA ARG A 82 -23.28 0.20 36.13
C ARG A 82 -22.91 0.19 34.64
N ALA A 83 -21.64 -0.05 34.30
CA ALA A 83 -21.15 0.10 32.94
C ALA A 83 -21.58 -1.01 31.97
N ASP A 84 -22.01 -2.19 32.43
CA ASP A 84 -22.24 -3.37 31.57
C ASP A 84 -23.18 -3.08 30.37
N ALA A 85 -24.31 -2.41 30.63
CA ALA A 85 -25.27 -2.05 29.59
C ALA A 85 -24.66 -1.10 28.55
N SER A 86 -23.94 -0.06 28.99
CA SER A 86 -23.24 0.88 28.11
C SER A 86 -22.15 0.19 27.30
N LEU A 87 -21.40 -0.76 27.88
CA LEU A 87 -20.35 -1.51 27.19
C LEU A 87 -20.92 -2.41 26.08
N ARG A 88 -22.03 -3.12 26.37
CA ARG A 88 -22.72 -3.96 25.36
C ARG A 88 -23.35 -3.12 24.25
N ASN A 89 -23.92 -1.97 24.60
CA ASN A 89 -24.43 -1.01 23.62
C ASN A 89 -23.30 -0.48 22.73
N ALA A 90 -22.16 -0.10 23.33
CA ALA A 90 -20.97 0.36 22.62
C ALA A 90 -20.43 -0.70 21.66
N ALA A 91 -20.30 -1.95 22.14
CA ALA A 91 -19.89 -3.09 21.34
C ALA A 91 -20.77 -3.28 20.10
N THR A 92 -22.09 -3.10 20.24
CA THR A 92 -23.03 -3.25 19.14
C THR A 92 -22.88 -2.09 18.14
N LEU A 93 -23.06 -0.84 18.62
CA LEU A 93 -23.11 0.36 17.79
C LEU A 93 -21.79 0.67 17.08
N TRP A 94 -20.65 0.42 17.74
CA TRP A 94 -19.33 0.83 17.25
C TRP A 94 -18.52 -0.30 16.63
N ILE A 95 -18.84 -1.56 16.93
CA ILE A 95 -18.10 -2.71 16.40
C ILE A 95 -19.01 -3.60 15.56
N ALA A 96 -20.06 -4.20 16.14
CA ALA A 96 -20.90 -5.17 15.44
C ALA A 96 -21.56 -4.60 14.17
N ASP A 97 -22.13 -3.39 14.26
CA ASP A 97 -22.78 -2.72 13.12
C ASP A 97 -21.80 -2.31 11.99
N ASN A 98 -20.51 -2.27 12.31
CA ASN A 98 -19.45 -1.76 11.42
C ASN A 98 -18.43 -2.85 11.05
N VAL A 99 -18.65 -4.11 11.42
CA VAL A 99 -17.79 -5.22 11.03
C VAL A 99 -18.65 -6.26 10.32
N ASP A 100 -18.48 -6.35 9.01
CA ASP A 100 -19.18 -7.34 8.21
C ASP A 100 -18.29 -8.58 8.06
N LEU A 101 -18.80 -9.73 8.51
CA LEU A 101 -18.17 -11.03 8.30
C LEU A 101 -18.97 -11.86 7.29
N TYR A 102 -18.26 -12.66 6.50
CA TYR A 102 -18.81 -13.47 5.43
C TYR A 102 -18.32 -14.91 5.53
N GLU A 103 -19.22 -15.85 5.21
CA GLU A 103 -18.92 -17.26 4.98
C GLU A 103 -19.16 -17.56 3.49
N GLY A 104 -18.08 -17.79 2.74
CA GLY A 104 -18.09 -17.72 1.28
C GLY A 104 -18.47 -16.31 0.83
N ASP A 105 -19.52 -16.21 0.01
CA ASP A 105 -20.07 -14.93 -0.47
C ASP A 105 -21.31 -14.47 0.34
N VAL A 106 -21.69 -15.22 1.37
CA VAL A 106 -22.88 -14.92 2.19
C VAL A 106 -22.46 -14.13 3.44
N ARG A 107 -23.06 -12.96 3.64
CA ARG A 107 -22.86 -12.17 4.86
C ARG A 107 -23.46 -12.92 6.06
N LEU A 108 -22.68 -13.05 7.13
CA LEU A 108 -23.13 -13.66 8.37
C LEU A 108 -24.22 -12.79 9.03
N ALA A 109 -25.10 -13.46 9.77
CA ALA A 109 -26.09 -12.79 10.59
C ALA A 109 -25.43 -11.91 11.67
N HIS A 110 -26.21 -10.99 12.23
CA HIS A 110 -25.74 -10.11 13.30
C HIS A 110 -25.20 -10.93 14.48
N PRO A 111 -24.03 -10.58 15.04
CA PRO A 111 -23.42 -11.39 16.09
C PRO A 111 -24.17 -11.28 17.41
N ARG A 112 -24.00 -12.30 18.25
CA ARG A 112 -24.33 -12.19 19.67
C ARG A 112 -23.12 -11.65 20.42
N VAL A 113 -23.32 -10.59 21.22
CA VAL A 113 -22.33 -10.12 22.21
C VAL A 113 -22.30 -11.13 23.36
N ALA A 114 -21.37 -12.08 23.33
CA ALA A 114 -21.24 -13.09 24.38
C ALA A 114 -20.75 -12.44 25.68
N GLU A 115 -19.63 -11.72 25.60
CA GLU A 115 -19.04 -11.00 26.72
C GLU A 115 -18.59 -9.61 26.30
N ALA A 116 -18.72 -8.64 27.20
CA ALA A 116 -18.20 -7.29 27.05
C ALA A 116 -17.73 -6.80 28.42
N ARG A 117 -16.57 -6.16 28.46
CA ARG A 117 -15.91 -5.76 29.72
C ARG A 117 -14.93 -4.62 29.51
N VAL A 118 -14.49 -4.04 30.62
CA VAL A 118 -13.43 -3.04 30.64
C VAL A 118 -12.12 -3.68 31.05
N SER A 119 -11.04 -3.23 30.42
CA SER A 119 -9.66 -3.62 30.70
C SER A 119 -8.77 -2.39 30.83
N LEU A 120 -7.64 -2.55 31.52
CA LEU A 120 -6.64 -1.50 31.67
C LEU A 120 -5.75 -1.40 30.42
N GLU A 121 -5.24 -0.22 30.10
CA GLU A 121 -4.26 -0.03 29.02
C GLU A 121 -2.96 -0.85 29.21
N SER A 122 -2.58 -1.13 30.45
CA SER A 122 -1.41 -1.95 30.79
C SER A 122 -1.64 -3.46 30.62
N ASP A 123 -2.88 -3.89 30.37
CA ASP A 123 -3.22 -5.30 30.22
C ASP A 123 -2.66 -5.88 28.91
N LYS A 124 -1.95 -7.01 29.01
CA LYS A 124 -1.27 -7.67 27.89
C LYS A 124 -1.99 -8.91 27.35
N SER A 125 -3.21 -9.20 27.81
CA SER A 125 -3.91 -10.46 27.46
C SER A 125 -4.18 -10.64 25.97
N PHE A 126 -4.28 -9.54 25.19
CA PHE A 126 -4.42 -9.59 23.74
C PHE A 126 -3.11 -9.96 22.99
N ALA A 127 -2.10 -10.47 23.69
CA ALA A 127 -0.90 -11.03 23.09
C ALA A 127 -1.16 -12.35 22.34
N SER A 128 -2.09 -13.20 22.79
CA SER A 128 -2.52 -14.43 22.09
C SER A 128 -4.04 -14.60 22.16
N TYR A 129 -4.59 -15.46 21.31
CA TYR A 129 -6.04 -15.75 21.30
C TYR A 129 -6.49 -16.38 22.62
N GLU A 130 -5.73 -17.34 23.13
CA GLU A 130 -6.04 -18.09 24.36
C GLU A 130 -6.02 -17.17 25.57
N GLN A 131 -5.02 -16.29 25.67
CA GLN A 131 -4.94 -15.29 26.74
C GLN A 131 -6.07 -14.26 26.64
N ALA A 132 -6.40 -13.80 25.43
CA ALA A 132 -7.49 -12.86 25.22
C ALA A 132 -8.84 -13.48 25.57
N LEU A 133 -9.08 -14.73 25.17
CA LEU A 133 -10.30 -15.45 25.50
C LEU A 133 -10.41 -15.71 27.01
N ALA A 134 -9.37 -16.27 27.62
CA ALA A 134 -9.32 -16.55 29.05
C ALA A 134 -9.46 -15.28 29.90
N HIS A 135 -8.85 -14.18 29.42
CA HIS A 135 -9.12 -12.85 29.96
C HIS A 135 -10.60 -12.60 29.82
N VAL A 136 -11.15 -12.37 28.61
CA VAL A 136 -12.52 -11.90 28.38
C VAL A 136 -13.62 -12.70 29.12
N THR A 137 -13.46 -14.01 29.27
CA THR A 137 -14.42 -14.88 29.99
C THR A 137 -14.12 -15.04 31.48
N GLY A 138 -12.98 -14.52 31.96
CA GLY A 138 -12.55 -14.57 33.34
C GLY A 138 -13.23 -13.53 34.25
N PRO A 139 -12.70 -13.34 35.47
CA PRO A 139 -13.25 -12.37 36.42
C PRO A 139 -13.12 -10.93 35.89
N ARG A 140 -14.11 -10.09 36.24
CA ARG A 140 -14.13 -8.66 35.91
C ARG A 140 -13.24 -7.86 36.87
N LEU A 141 -12.90 -6.63 36.48
CA LEU A 141 -12.27 -5.69 37.38
C LEU A 141 -13.17 -5.45 38.61
N PRO A 142 -12.61 -5.29 39.82
CA PRO A 142 -13.40 -4.97 41.02
C PRO A 142 -14.20 -3.67 40.85
N ASP A 143 -15.45 -3.64 41.30
CA ASP A 143 -16.33 -2.47 41.16
C ASP A 143 -15.81 -1.21 41.85
N ASN A 144 -14.95 -1.38 42.86
CA ASN A 144 -14.32 -0.28 43.59
C ASN A 144 -13.05 0.26 42.91
N MET A 145 -12.58 -0.33 41.81
CA MET A 145 -11.39 0.13 41.10
C MET A 145 -11.60 1.54 40.54
N GLU A 146 -10.59 2.39 40.75
CA GLU A 146 -10.54 3.73 40.18
C GLU A 146 -9.86 3.67 38.81
N LEU A 147 -10.67 3.66 37.76
CA LEU A 147 -10.22 3.71 36.37
C LEU A 147 -10.79 4.96 35.72
N TYR A 148 -9.92 5.86 35.24
CA TYR A 148 -10.37 7.01 34.46
C TYR A 148 -10.91 6.53 33.10
N TRP A 149 -12.10 6.97 32.71
CA TRP A 149 -12.83 6.35 31.59
C TRP A 149 -12.06 6.36 30.25
N GLU A 150 -11.26 7.40 29.99
CA GLU A 150 -10.46 7.52 28.76
C GLU A 150 -9.29 6.54 28.69
N GLN A 151 -8.86 6.00 29.83
CA GLN A 151 -7.78 5.01 29.95
C GLN A 151 -8.32 3.57 29.90
N GLY A 152 -9.63 3.40 29.78
CA GLY A 152 -10.25 2.09 29.68
C GLY A 152 -10.24 1.55 28.24
N LEU A 153 -10.05 0.25 28.13
CA LEU A 153 -10.22 -0.50 26.90
C LEU A 153 -11.51 -1.31 26.99
N LEU A 154 -12.29 -1.34 25.92
CA LEU A 154 -13.41 -2.27 25.75
C LEU A 154 -12.88 -3.56 25.12
N ASP A 155 -13.04 -4.68 25.84
CA ASP A 155 -12.87 -6.01 25.25
C ASP A 155 -14.22 -6.67 25.04
N VAL A 156 -14.41 -7.24 23.86
CA VAL A 156 -15.66 -7.89 23.47
C VAL A 156 -15.38 -9.24 22.84
N LEU A 157 -16.20 -10.23 23.21
CA LEU A 157 -16.32 -11.50 22.50
C LEU A 157 -17.65 -11.53 21.75
N PHE A 158 -17.56 -11.57 20.42
CA PHE A 158 -18.69 -11.80 19.54
C PHE A 158 -18.73 -13.26 19.08
N ASP A 159 -19.94 -13.81 19.05
CA ASP A 159 -20.23 -15.12 18.49
C ASP A 159 -21.11 -14.99 17.25
N TYR A 160 -20.64 -15.52 16.12
CA TYR A 160 -21.41 -15.62 14.88
C TYR A 160 -21.76 -17.10 14.61
N PRO A 161 -23.02 -17.43 14.27
CA PRO A 161 -23.35 -18.75 13.76
C PRO A 161 -22.77 -18.92 12.35
N ILE A 162 -22.15 -20.08 12.09
CA ILE A 162 -21.59 -20.45 10.77
C ILE A 162 -22.01 -21.87 10.40
N GLY A 163 -21.99 -22.19 9.11
CA GLY A 163 -22.23 -23.55 8.63
C GLY A 163 -21.08 -24.50 8.95
N SER A 164 -19.84 -24.04 8.76
CA SER A 164 -18.64 -24.86 8.93
C SER A 164 -17.40 -24.03 9.26
N ASP A 165 -16.57 -24.50 10.18
CA ASP A 165 -15.28 -23.89 10.55
C ASP A 165 -14.20 -23.98 9.46
N ARG A 166 -14.43 -24.82 8.44
CA ARG A 166 -13.59 -24.95 7.24
C ARG A 166 -14.02 -24.06 6.08
N SER A 167 -15.03 -23.23 6.26
CA SER A 167 -15.51 -22.35 5.20
C SER A 167 -14.51 -21.22 4.90
N ASP A 168 -14.63 -20.63 3.71
CA ASP A 168 -13.83 -19.48 3.33
C ASP A 168 -14.38 -18.22 4.03
N PHE A 169 -13.60 -17.62 4.95
CA PHE A 169 -14.04 -16.43 5.67
C PHE A 169 -13.48 -15.14 5.07
N SER A 170 -14.31 -14.11 5.03
CA SER A 170 -13.90 -12.74 4.68
C SER A 170 -14.44 -11.74 5.69
N ILE A 171 -13.74 -10.62 5.86
CA ILE A 171 -14.12 -9.53 6.76
C ILE A 171 -14.05 -8.20 6.03
N ARG A 172 -14.99 -7.30 6.31
CA ARG A 172 -14.89 -5.88 5.95
C ARG A 172 -15.04 -5.05 7.24
N PRO A 173 -13.92 -4.61 7.84
CA PRO A 173 -13.96 -3.73 9.01
C PRO A 173 -14.14 -2.28 8.56
N ARG A 174 -15.28 -1.68 8.91
CA ARG A 174 -15.61 -0.26 8.67
C ARG A 174 -15.41 0.57 9.94
N LEU A 175 -14.21 0.45 10.52
CA LEU A 175 -13.87 1.02 11.83
C LEU A 175 -13.18 2.38 11.72
N GLU A 176 -13.07 2.95 10.53
CA GLU A 176 -12.42 4.24 10.25
C GLU A 176 -12.98 5.41 11.08
N ARG A 177 -14.23 5.32 11.55
CA ARG A 177 -14.90 6.35 12.36
C ARG A 177 -14.40 6.44 13.81
N LEU A 178 -13.61 5.47 14.27
CA LEU A 178 -13.11 5.44 15.65
C LEU A 178 -12.08 6.54 15.95
N GLY A 179 -11.32 6.98 14.95
CA GLY A 179 -10.30 8.04 15.07
C GLY A 179 -9.89 8.60 13.72
N LEU A 180 -9.04 9.63 13.71
CA LEU A 180 -8.52 10.21 12.45
C LEU A 180 -7.69 9.19 11.66
N ARG A 181 -6.97 8.32 12.37
CA ARG A 181 -6.27 7.15 11.83
C ARG A 181 -6.67 5.95 12.66
N THR A 182 -7.29 4.97 12.01
CA THR A 182 -7.66 3.70 12.65
C THR A 182 -6.87 2.57 12.02
N THR A 183 -6.18 1.82 12.86
CA THR A 183 -5.42 0.62 12.49
C THR A 183 -6.04 -0.60 13.17
N VAL A 184 -6.45 -1.58 12.39
CA VAL A 184 -6.98 -2.87 12.86
C VAL A 184 -5.91 -3.93 12.70
N VAL A 185 -5.33 -4.36 13.82
CA VAL A 185 -4.41 -5.49 13.89
C VAL A 185 -5.23 -6.75 14.08
N LEU A 186 -5.49 -7.45 12.97
CA LEU A 186 -6.34 -8.63 12.93
C LEU A 186 -5.49 -9.90 12.84
N ARG A 187 -5.79 -10.88 13.69
CA ARG A 187 -5.20 -12.23 13.62
C ARG A 187 -6.28 -13.25 13.33
N PHE A 188 -6.19 -13.90 12.20
CA PHE A 188 -7.06 -15.00 11.82
C PHE A 188 -6.40 -16.35 12.15
N LEU A 189 -7.14 -17.19 12.88
CA LEU A 189 -6.70 -18.50 13.35
C LEU A 189 -7.62 -19.56 12.72
N PRO A 190 -7.32 -20.08 11.52
CA PRO A 190 -8.12 -21.14 10.93
C PRO A 190 -8.05 -22.42 11.79
N ASP A 191 -9.06 -23.28 11.69
CA ASP A 191 -9.06 -24.61 12.33
C ASP A 191 -7.84 -25.44 11.91
N ALA A 192 -7.51 -25.38 10.61
CA ALA A 192 -6.32 -25.97 10.04
C ALA A 192 -5.49 -24.90 9.31
N GLY A 193 -4.20 -24.75 9.67
CA GLY A 193 -3.25 -23.91 8.96
C GLY A 193 -2.42 -23.01 9.87
N VAL A 194 -1.81 -21.99 9.26
CA VAL A 194 -0.95 -21.03 9.95
C VAL A 194 -1.76 -19.79 10.31
N VAL A 195 -1.53 -19.24 11.50
CA VAL A 195 -2.10 -17.96 11.94
C VAL A 195 -1.73 -16.87 10.94
N ARG A 196 -2.72 -16.08 10.55
CA ARG A 196 -2.57 -14.98 9.59
C ARG A 196 -2.74 -13.65 10.30
N ALA A 197 -1.70 -12.82 10.26
CA ALA A 197 -1.75 -11.46 10.77
C ALA A 197 -2.02 -10.49 9.62
N PHE A 198 -2.89 -9.53 9.89
CA PHE A 198 -3.23 -8.43 9.00
C PHE A 198 -3.06 -7.12 9.77
N ASP A 199 -2.55 -6.11 9.07
CA ASP A 199 -2.43 -4.74 9.53
C ASP A 199 -3.25 -3.86 8.58
N LEU A 200 -4.49 -3.61 8.97
CA LEU A 200 -5.52 -2.99 8.14
C LEU A 200 -5.69 -1.52 8.51
N HIS A 201 -5.60 -0.64 7.51
CA HIS A 201 -5.68 0.81 7.69
C HIS A 201 -6.95 1.35 7.02
N GLY A 202 -7.69 2.22 7.72
CA GLY A 202 -8.92 2.81 7.18
C GLY A 202 -10.00 1.77 6.84
N ASP A 203 -10.69 1.94 5.70
CA ASP A 203 -11.55 0.90 5.09
C ASP A 203 -10.72 0.11 4.06
N PRO A 204 -10.22 -1.09 4.39
CA PRO A 204 -9.46 -1.93 3.45
C PRO A 204 -10.35 -2.61 2.39
N GLY A 205 -11.66 -2.36 2.41
CA GLY A 205 -12.64 -3.10 1.64
C GLY A 205 -12.80 -4.53 2.16
N LEU A 206 -13.23 -5.44 1.27
CA LEU A 206 -13.39 -6.85 1.62
C LEU A 206 -12.01 -7.55 1.68
N VAL A 207 -11.67 -8.05 2.86
CA VAL A 207 -10.43 -8.80 3.14
C VAL A 207 -10.76 -10.28 3.26
N ARG A 208 -10.21 -11.09 2.34
CA ARG A 208 -10.28 -12.55 2.41
C ARG A 208 -9.24 -13.06 3.40
N LEU A 209 -9.67 -13.79 4.43
CA LEU A 209 -8.81 -14.22 5.53
C LEU A 209 -7.92 -15.42 5.16
N ALA A 210 -8.42 -16.27 4.26
CA ALA A 210 -7.69 -17.39 3.67
C ALA A 210 -7.94 -17.45 2.15
N PRO A 211 -7.31 -16.57 1.34
CA PRO A 211 -7.58 -16.51 -0.09
C PRO A 211 -7.05 -17.75 -0.80
N ARG A 212 -7.83 -18.26 -1.75
CA ARG A 212 -7.39 -19.30 -2.69
C ARG A 212 -6.37 -18.73 -3.68
N TRP A 213 -5.58 -19.59 -4.31
CA TRP A 213 -4.52 -19.17 -5.24
C TRP A 213 -5.00 -18.22 -6.36
N HIS A 214 -6.18 -18.45 -6.92
CA HIS A 214 -6.74 -17.62 -8.00
C HIS A 214 -7.28 -16.28 -7.48
N GLN A 215 -7.82 -16.25 -6.26
CA GLN A 215 -8.26 -15.02 -5.61
C GLN A 215 -7.07 -14.13 -5.28
N ALA A 216 -6.00 -14.74 -4.76
CA ALA A 216 -4.72 -14.05 -4.55
C ALA A 216 -4.15 -13.55 -5.89
N ALA A 217 -4.11 -14.42 -6.92
CA ALA A 217 -3.64 -14.04 -8.24
C ALA A 217 -4.40 -12.83 -8.81
N TRP A 218 -5.74 -12.87 -8.82
CA TRP A 218 -6.56 -11.78 -9.35
C TRP A 218 -6.34 -10.45 -8.62
N ARG A 219 -6.35 -10.48 -7.28
CA ARG A 219 -6.08 -9.28 -6.46
C ARG A 219 -4.72 -8.65 -6.80
N PHE A 220 -3.70 -9.48 -7.03
CA PHE A 220 -2.38 -8.99 -7.36
C PHE A 220 -2.24 -8.54 -8.81
N VAL A 221 -2.93 -9.16 -9.78
CA VAL A 221 -3.04 -8.62 -11.15
C VAL A 221 -3.63 -7.22 -11.12
N GLU A 222 -4.75 -7.05 -10.41
CA GLU A 222 -5.41 -5.75 -10.26
C GLU A 222 -4.48 -4.72 -9.59
N SER A 223 -3.84 -5.12 -8.49
CA SER A 223 -2.86 -4.27 -7.80
C SER A 223 -1.69 -3.86 -8.69
N GLY A 224 -1.12 -4.78 -9.48
CA GLY A 224 -0.03 -4.48 -10.40
C GLY A 224 -0.45 -3.58 -11.55
N PHE A 225 -1.66 -3.78 -12.06
CA PHE A 225 -2.25 -2.96 -13.11
C PHE A 225 -2.47 -1.51 -12.65
N PHE A 226 -3.04 -1.28 -11.47
CA PHE A 226 -3.21 0.08 -10.96
C PHE A 226 -1.88 0.70 -10.50
N HIS A 227 -0.95 -0.10 -9.98
CA HIS A 227 0.36 0.38 -9.54
C HIS A 227 1.13 1.11 -10.65
N ILE A 228 1.18 0.54 -11.86
CA ILE A 228 1.89 1.18 -12.98
C ILE A 228 1.19 2.47 -13.44
N LEU A 229 -0.14 2.55 -13.33
CA LEU A 229 -0.92 3.71 -13.73
C LEU A 229 -0.84 4.87 -12.72
N GLU A 230 -0.71 4.55 -11.43
CA GLU A 230 -0.54 5.54 -10.36
C GLU A 230 0.92 6.01 -10.20
N GLY A 231 1.88 5.19 -10.62
CA GLY A 231 3.31 5.46 -10.51
C GLY A 231 3.81 6.47 -11.56
N THR A 232 3.93 7.74 -11.19
CA THR A 232 4.43 8.82 -12.07
C THR A 232 5.82 8.53 -12.64
N ASP A 233 6.74 7.98 -11.84
CA ASP A 233 8.07 7.55 -12.28
C ASP A 233 8.00 6.55 -13.44
N HIS A 234 7.09 5.59 -13.34
CA HIS A 234 6.91 4.56 -14.36
C HIS A 234 6.31 5.13 -15.64
N LEU A 235 5.31 6.02 -15.52
CA LEU A 235 4.70 6.68 -16.68
C LEU A 235 5.71 7.56 -17.42
N LEU A 236 6.55 8.32 -16.71
CA LEU A 236 7.62 9.11 -17.34
C LEU A 236 8.69 8.21 -17.98
N PHE A 237 9.04 7.09 -17.36
CA PHE A 237 9.96 6.13 -17.95
C PHE A 237 9.38 5.51 -19.23
N LEU A 238 8.12 5.06 -19.23
CA LEU A 238 7.43 4.55 -20.41
C LEU A 238 7.34 5.60 -21.51
N LEU A 239 6.98 6.84 -21.17
CA LEU A 239 6.98 7.96 -22.12
C LEU A 239 8.35 8.12 -22.77
N CYS A 240 9.43 8.10 -21.96
CA CYS A 240 10.80 8.11 -22.47
C CYS A 240 11.08 6.96 -23.45
N LEU A 241 10.57 5.74 -23.23
CA LEU A 241 10.70 4.61 -24.15
C LEU A 241 9.97 4.83 -25.49
N VAL A 242 8.78 5.40 -25.46
CA VAL A 242 7.92 5.56 -26.65
C VAL A 242 8.32 6.75 -27.52
N ILE A 243 8.88 7.82 -26.95
CA ILE A 243 9.22 9.04 -27.69
C ILE A 243 10.04 8.76 -28.98
N PRO A 244 11.18 8.04 -28.94
CA PRO A 244 11.99 7.81 -30.14
C PRO A 244 11.62 6.54 -30.92
N PHE A 245 10.88 5.60 -30.31
CA PHE A 245 10.52 4.33 -30.93
C PHE A 245 9.01 4.14 -30.89
N ARG A 246 8.36 4.07 -32.04
CA ARG A 246 6.89 3.87 -32.15
C ARG A 246 6.50 2.54 -32.76
N LYS A 247 7.47 1.65 -33.01
CA LYS A 247 7.19 0.28 -33.46
C LYS A 247 6.75 -0.57 -32.28
N PHE A 248 5.48 -0.96 -32.25
CA PHE A 248 4.87 -1.70 -31.15
C PHE A 248 5.67 -2.93 -30.72
N GLY A 249 6.11 -3.78 -31.66
CA GLY A 249 6.88 -4.99 -31.32
C GLY A 249 8.23 -4.70 -30.65
N GLN A 250 8.87 -3.57 -30.95
CA GLN A 250 10.11 -3.17 -30.26
C GLN A 250 9.83 -2.67 -28.85
N LEU A 251 8.74 -1.92 -28.67
CA LEU A 251 8.33 -1.43 -27.37
C LEU A 251 7.92 -2.56 -26.43
N VAL A 252 7.16 -3.53 -26.94
CA VAL A 252 6.81 -4.76 -26.19
C VAL A 252 8.08 -5.45 -25.69
N LEU A 253 9.08 -5.66 -26.55
CA LEU A 253 10.35 -6.24 -26.11
C LEU A 253 11.02 -5.45 -24.98
N LEU A 254 11.01 -4.11 -25.05
CA LEU A 254 11.61 -3.26 -24.03
C LEU A 254 10.84 -3.34 -22.70
N VAL A 255 9.51 -3.23 -22.72
CA VAL A 255 8.71 -3.29 -21.48
C VAL A 255 8.73 -4.69 -20.87
N THR A 256 8.68 -5.75 -21.67
CA THR A 256 8.83 -7.13 -21.16
C THR A 256 10.21 -7.33 -20.53
N ALA A 257 11.28 -6.80 -21.14
CA ALA A 257 12.63 -6.88 -20.55
C ALA A 257 12.71 -6.13 -19.20
N PHE A 258 12.04 -4.98 -19.10
CA PHE A 258 11.90 -4.25 -17.83
C PHE A 258 11.16 -5.09 -16.79
N THR A 259 9.99 -5.65 -17.13
CA THR A 259 9.15 -6.42 -16.21
C THR A 259 9.82 -7.69 -15.73
N VAL A 260 10.55 -8.39 -16.61
CA VAL A 260 11.35 -9.56 -16.21
C VAL A 260 12.43 -9.16 -15.21
N ALA A 261 13.14 -8.06 -15.45
CA ALA A 261 14.16 -7.58 -14.51
C ALA A 261 13.55 -7.12 -13.17
N HIS A 262 12.45 -6.37 -13.23
CA HIS A 262 11.67 -5.96 -12.06
C HIS A 262 11.24 -7.18 -11.24
N SER A 263 10.70 -8.21 -11.90
CA SER A 263 10.27 -9.46 -11.25
C SER A 263 11.40 -10.10 -10.45
N ILE A 264 12.62 -10.12 -11.00
CA ILE A 264 13.80 -10.72 -10.34
C ILE A 264 14.08 -10.02 -9.01
N THR A 265 14.19 -8.69 -9.01
CA THR A 265 14.55 -7.95 -7.78
C THR A 265 13.39 -7.81 -6.81
N LEU A 266 12.15 -7.77 -7.29
CA LEU A 266 10.95 -7.81 -6.44
C LEU A 266 10.85 -9.15 -5.70
N ILE A 267 11.00 -10.27 -6.41
CA ILE A 267 11.02 -11.61 -5.79
C ILE A 267 12.19 -11.72 -4.81
N ALA A 268 13.38 -11.28 -5.19
CA ALA A 268 14.54 -11.31 -4.30
C ALA A 268 14.29 -10.51 -3.01
N SER A 269 13.69 -9.33 -3.11
CA SER A 269 13.35 -8.50 -1.94
C SER A 269 12.27 -9.15 -1.07
N ALA A 270 11.25 -9.78 -1.67
CA ALA A 270 10.22 -10.50 -0.93
C ALA A 270 10.75 -11.71 -0.13
N TYR A 271 11.86 -12.31 -0.57
CA TYR A 271 12.58 -13.35 0.17
C TYR A 271 13.70 -12.81 1.09
N ASN A 272 13.70 -11.50 1.38
CA ASN A 272 14.69 -10.83 2.22
C ASN A 272 16.14 -10.99 1.73
N LEU A 273 16.34 -11.00 0.40
CA LEU A 273 17.68 -11.05 -0.22
C LEU A 273 18.23 -9.65 -0.55
N GLY A 274 17.44 -8.61 -0.36
CA GLY A 274 17.87 -7.21 -0.48
C GLY A 274 18.46 -6.65 0.83
N PRO A 275 19.20 -5.53 0.79
CA PRO A 275 19.61 -4.81 2.00
C PRO A 275 18.39 -4.32 2.80
N ASP A 276 18.38 -4.58 4.11
CA ASP A 276 17.34 -4.09 5.03
C ASP A 276 17.86 -2.90 5.84
N ALA A 277 18.29 -1.86 5.13
CA ALA A 277 18.87 -0.66 5.72
C ALA A 277 18.11 0.60 5.29
N LEU A 278 18.00 1.58 6.20
CA LEU A 278 17.21 2.80 5.99
C LEU A 278 17.71 3.67 4.83
N TRP A 279 18.99 3.58 4.46
CA TRP A 279 19.56 4.28 3.30
C TRP A 279 19.19 3.65 1.96
N PHE A 280 18.73 2.39 1.94
CA PHE A 280 18.52 1.63 0.71
C PHE A 280 17.30 2.12 -0.10
N PRO A 281 16.10 2.35 0.49
CA PRO A 281 14.98 2.93 -0.27
C PRO A 281 15.31 4.29 -0.92
N PRO A 282 15.85 5.30 -0.21
CA PRO A 282 16.23 6.58 -0.81
C PRO A 282 17.29 6.46 -1.92
N LEU A 283 18.22 5.50 -1.80
CA LEU A 283 19.19 5.21 -2.86
C LEU A 283 18.47 4.72 -4.12
N ILE A 284 17.58 3.74 -3.98
CA ILE A 284 16.85 3.18 -5.12
C ILE A 284 15.96 4.25 -5.78
N GLU A 285 15.26 5.06 -4.98
CA GLU A 285 14.47 6.19 -5.49
C GLU A 285 15.33 7.18 -6.31
N THR A 286 16.54 7.47 -5.85
CA THR A 286 17.50 8.33 -6.55
C THR A 286 17.95 7.69 -7.86
N LEU A 287 18.26 6.39 -7.86
CA LEU A 287 18.64 5.65 -9.06
C LEU A 287 17.50 5.57 -10.08
N ILE A 288 16.24 5.51 -9.64
CA ILE A 288 15.07 5.62 -10.52
C ILE A 288 15.06 6.98 -11.22
N ALA A 289 15.21 8.08 -10.49
CA ALA A 289 15.23 9.41 -11.09
C ALA A 289 16.40 9.58 -12.08
N ILE A 290 17.59 9.06 -11.74
CA ILE A 290 18.76 8.99 -12.63
C ILE A 290 18.43 8.19 -13.90
N SER A 291 17.71 7.07 -13.78
CA SER A 291 17.33 6.26 -14.94
C SER A 291 16.44 7.03 -15.94
N ILE A 292 15.47 7.80 -15.44
CA ILE A 292 14.57 8.61 -16.28
C ILE A 292 15.36 9.74 -16.96
N LEU A 293 16.21 10.43 -16.19
CA LEU A 293 17.09 11.48 -16.72
C LEU A 293 18.03 10.93 -17.79
N TYR A 294 18.63 9.77 -17.57
CA TYR A 294 19.49 9.10 -18.54
C TYR A 294 18.71 8.81 -19.84
N MET A 295 17.50 8.26 -19.74
CA MET A 295 16.69 7.96 -20.92
C MET A 295 16.32 9.24 -21.69
N ALA A 296 16.00 10.32 -20.99
CA ALA A 296 15.72 11.61 -21.60
C ALA A 296 16.93 12.15 -22.38
N ILE A 297 18.14 12.08 -21.79
CA ILE A 297 19.38 12.50 -22.46
C ILE A 297 19.67 11.62 -23.67
N GLU A 298 19.54 10.29 -23.54
CA GLU A 298 19.75 9.35 -24.64
C GLU A 298 18.81 9.63 -25.82
N ASN A 299 17.54 9.97 -25.54
CA ASN A 299 16.58 10.36 -26.57
C ASN A 299 17.00 11.61 -27.34
N VAL A 300 17.61 12.60 -26.68
CA VAL A 300 18.12 13.83 -27.32
C VAL A 300 19.35 13.54 -28.18
N LEU A 301 20.26 12.69 -27.69
CA LEU A 301 21.51 12.36 -28.38
C LEU A 301 21.32 11.36 -29.53
N GLY A 302 20.19 10.65 -29.56
CA GLY A 302 19.85 9.64 -30.55
C GLY A 302 20.01 8.23 -30.00
N SER A 303 18.91 7.48 -29.97
CA SER A 303 18.84 6.18 -29.31
C SER A 303 19.04 4.98 -30.24
N ASN A 304 19.69 3.92 -29.75
CA ASN A 304 19.88 2.66 -30.48
C ASN A 304 19.16 1.49 -29.79
N VAL A 305 18.20 0.88 -30.49
CA VAL A 305 17.38 -0.25 -29.98
C VAL A 305 18.23 -1.42 -29.47
N GLY A 306 19.35 -1.73 -30.15
CA GLY A 306 20.17 -2.89 -29.84
C GLY A 306 20.83 -2.84 -28.46
N ARG A 307 21.07 -1.63 -27.91
CA ARG A 307 21.61 -1.43 -26.55
C ARG A 307 20.51 -1.13 -25.54
N ARG A 308 19.40 -0.52 -25.99
CA ARG A 308 18.34 -0.04 -25.11
C ARG A 308 17.65 -1.13 -24.30
N TRP A 309 17.44 -2.32 -24.86
CA TRP A 309 16.83 -3.42 -24.09
C TRP A 309 17.67 -3.81 -22.86
N LEU A 310 19.01 -3.74 -22.96
CA LEU A 310 19.91 -4.04 -21.85
C LEU A 310 19.88 -2.93 -20.79
N ILE A 311 19.79 -1.68 -21.24
CA ILE A 311 19.64 -0.51 -20.36
C ILE A 311 18.30 -0.59 -19.60
N THR A 312 17.22 -0.83 -20.33
CA THR A 312 15.86 -1.00 -19.78
C THR A 312 15.78 -2.18 -18.82
N PHE A 313 16.44 -3.31 -19.12
CA PHE A 313 16.59 -4.43 -18.20
C PHE A 313 17.33 -4.01 -16.92
N GLY A 314 18.47 -3.31 -17.04
CA GLY A 314 19.22 -2.81 -15.88
C GLY A 314 18.40 -1.88 -14.99
N PHE A 315 17.59 -1.00 -15.60
CA PHE A 315 16.68 -0.14 -14.85
C PHE A 315 15.53 -0.91 -14.21
N GLY A 316 14.98 -1.94 -14.89
CA GLY A 316 13.98 -2.82 -14.29
C GLY A 316 14.47 -3.46 -12.99
N LEU A 317 15.74 -3.87 -12.91
CA LEU A 317 16.32 -4.39 -11.66
C LEU A 317 16.24 -3.37 -10.52
N VAL A 318 16.61 -2.11 -10.79
CA VAL A 318 16.55 -1.03 -9.80
C VAL A 318 15.11 -0.76 -9.35
N HIS A 319 14.18 -0.65 -10.31
CA HIS A 319 12.78 -0.33 -10.03
C HIS A 319 12.10 -1.42 -9.18
N GLY A 320 12.42 -2.70 -9.41
CA GLY A 320 11.84 -3.79 -8.60
C GLY A 320 12.24 -3.78 -7.13
N PHE A 321 13.40 -3.20 -6.77
CA PHE A 321 13.74 -2.99 -5.36
C PHE A 321 12.90 -1.88 -4.72
N ALA A 322 12.63 -0.79 -5.45
CA ALA A 322 11.88 0.36 -4.92
C ALA A 322 10.49 -0.06 -4.49
N PHE A 323 9.84 -0.83 -5.38
CA PHE A 323 8.47 -1.25 -5.17
C PHE A 323 8.31 -2.28 -4.04
N SER A 324 9.37 -3.02 -3.72
CA SER A 324 9.32 -4.02 -2.66
C SER A 324 8.94 -3.45 -1.29
N PHE A 325 9.24 -2.17 -1.02
CA PHE A 325 8.87 -1.50 0.22
C PHE A 325 7.37 -1.21 0.30
N ALA A 326 6.79 -0.67 -0.79
CA ALA A 326 5.36 -0.41 -0.86
C ALA A 326 4.54 -1.72 -0.92
N LEU A 327 5.06 -2.77 -1.55
CA LEU A 327 4.35 -4.04 -1.66
C LEU A 327 4.25 -4.79 -0.33
N ARG A 328 5.15 -4.57 0.64
CA ARG A 328 5.15 -5.27 1.96
C ARG A 328 3.77 -5.22 2.63
N GLU A 329 3.09 -4.08 2.58
CA GLU A 329 1.74 -3.94 3.12
C GLU A 329 0.70 -4.74 2.34
N THR A 330 0.86 -4.91 1.04
CA THR A 330 -0.08 -5.70 0.21
C THR A 330 0.18 -7.20 0.32
N LEU A 331 1.42 -7.63 0.61
CA LEU A 331 1.80 -9.04 0.74
C LEU A 331 1.01 -9.81 1.80
N GLN A 332 0.48 -9.12 2.82
CA GLN A 332 -0.39 -9.74 3.84
C GLN A 332 -1.61 -10.45 3.22
N PHE A 333 -2.10 -9.95 2.08
CA PHE A 333 -3.25 -10.49 1.34
C PHE A 333 -2.90 -11.65 0.40
N ALA A 334 -1.62 -12.03 0.28
CA ALA A 334 -1.15 -13.07 -0.65
C ALA A 334 -1.53 -14.50 -0.24
N GLY A 335 -2.15 -14.72 0.92
CA GLY A 335 -2.41 -16.07 1.36
C GLY A 335 -1.10 -16.83 1.67
N SER A 336 -1.11 -18.14 1.46
CA SER A 336 0.09 -18.97 1.37
C SER A 336 0.72 -18.94 -0.03
N HIS A 337 0.26 -18.02 -0.90
CA HIS A 337 0.54 -18.00 -2.34
C HIS A 337 1.44 -16.82 -2.71
N LEU A 338 2.52 -16.60 -1.96
CA LEU A 338 3.45 -15.48 -2.15
C LEU A 338 4.00 -15.43 -3.59
N LEU A 339 4.59 -16.53 -4.08
CA LEU A 339 5.18 -16.57 -5.41
C LEU A 339 4.14 -16.34 -6.51
N THR A 340 2.97 -16.99 -6.41
CA THR A 340 1.86 -16.78 -7.36
C THR A 340 1.41 -15.33 -7.36
N SER A 341 1.31 -14.69 -6.19
CA SER A 341 0.92 -13.29 -6.04
C SER A 341 1.94 -12.36 -6.68
N LEU A 342 3.24 -12.58 -6.47
CA LEU A 342 4.32 -11.79 -7.08
C LEU A 342 4.34 -11.93 -8.60
N LEU A 343 4.16 -13.13 -9.15
CA LEU A 343 4.08 -13.34 -10.59
C LEU A 343 2.82 -12.68 -11.19
N SER A 344 1.70 -12.82 -10.50
CA SER A 344 0.42 -12.21 -10.91
C SER A 344 0.48 -10.69 -10.86
N PHE A 345 1.19 -10.12 -9.88
CA PHE A 345 1.48 -8.70 -9.80
C PHE A 345 2.22 -8.21 -11.03
N ASN A 346 3.32 -8.87 -11.41
CA ASN A 346 4.09 -8.49 -12.59
C ASN A 346 3.29 -8.68 -13.89
N LEU A 347 2.40 -9.67 -13.95
CA LEU A 347 1.45 -9.79 -15.06
C LEU A 347 0.52 -8.57 -15.14
N GLY A 348 0.00 -8.10 -14.00
CA GLY A 348 -0.76 -6.86 -13.92
C GLY A 348 0.02 -5.63 -14.41
N VAL A 349 1.28 -5.51 -13.99
CA VAL A 349 2.19 -4.45 -14.44
C VAL A 349 2.36 -4.48 -15.96
N GLU A 350 2.68 -5.63 -16.55
CA GLU A 350 2.83 -5.77 -18.00
C GLU A 350 1.54 -5.37 -18.74
N LEU A 351 0.36 -5.80 -18.25
CA LEU A 351 -0.93 -5.42 -18.83
C LEU A 351 -1.17 -3.91 -18.79
N GLY A 352 -0.84 -3.25 -17.67
CA GLY A 352 -0.95 -1.80 -17.56
C GLY A 352 0.04 -1.06 -18.46
N GLN A 353 1.28 -1.55 -18.59
CA GLN A 353 2.26 -1.01 -19.54
C GLN A 353 1.78 -1.14 -20.99
N LEU A 354 1.22 -2.29 -21.37
CA LEU A 354 0.65 -2.51 -22.70
C LEU A 354 -0.53 -1.56 -22.97
N LEU A 355 -1.39 -1.32 -21.99
CA LEU A 355 -2.45 -0.31 -22.10
C LEU A 355 -1.87 1.08 -22.36
N VAL A 356 -0.88 1.50 -21.55
CA VAL A 356 -0.20 2.80 -21.73
C VAL A 356 0.43 2.91 -23.12
N LEU A 357 1.05 1.83 -23.62
CA LEU A 357 1.62 1.78 -24.97
C LEU A 357 0.55 1.96 -26.06
N VAL A 358 -0.57 1.25 -25.95
CA VAL A 358 -1.71 1.34 -26.89
C VAL A 358 -2.27 2.76 -26.94
N LEU A 359 -2.20 3.52 -25.85
CA LEU A 359 -2.67 4.91 -25.79
C LEU A 359 -1.61 5.92 -26.23
N LEU A 360 -0.37 5.81 -25.74
CA LEU A 360 0.70 6.80 -25.99
C LEU A 360 1.24 6.75 -27.42
N VAL A 361 1.36 5.56 -28.02
CA VAL A 361 1.88 5.42 -29.39
C VAL A 361 1.05 6.22 -30.40
N PRO A 362 -0.28 6.01 -30.53
CA PRO A 362 -1.09 6.78 -31.47
C PRO A 362 -1.18 8.26 -31.10
N ALA A 363 -1.21 8.60 -29.80
CA ALA A 363 -1.23 9.99 -29.35
C ALA A 363 0.02 10.76 -29.83
N LEU A 364 1.20 10.17 -29.67
CA LEU A 364 2.46 10.78 -30.14
C LEU A 364 2.57 10.79 -31.67
N GLU A 365 2.04 9.78 -32.35
CA GLU A 365 2.01 9.75 -33.82
C GLU A 365 1.14 10.89 -34.37
N ILE A 366 -0.03 11.13 -33.79
CA ILE A 366 -0.90 12.27 -34.12
C ILE A 366 -0.17 13.60 -33.82
N LEU A 367 0.44 13.72 -32.63
CA LEU A 367 1.16 14.92 -32.23
C LEU A 367 2.27 15.28 -33.23
N PHE A 368 3.11 14.32 -33.61
CA PHE A 368 4.23 14.57 -34.52
C PHE A 368 3.82 14.68 -35.99
N ARG A 369 2.67 14.09 -36.36
CA ARG A 369 2.12 14.27 -37.70
C ARG A 369 1.55 15.67 -37.92
N PHE A 370 0.92 16.26 -36.89
CA PHE A 370 0.13 17.49 -37.06
C PHE A 370 0.73 18.75 -36.40
N LEU A 371 1.52 18.63 -35.33
CA LEU A 371 1.97 19.80 -34.56
C LEU A 371 3.47 20.08 -34.70
N VAL A 372 4.33 19.07 -34.61
CA VAL A 372 5.79 19.27 -34.51
C VAL A 372 6.56 18.21 -35.27
N ALA A 373 7.61 18.60 -36.00
CA ALA A 373 8.51 17.64 -36.64
C ALA A 373 9.08 16.65 -35.62
N GLU A 374 9.11 15.37 -35.98
CA GLU A 374 9.43 14.24 -35.08
C GLU A 374 10.70 14.44 -34.25
N ARG A 375 11.78 14.93 -34.88
CA ARG A 375 13.06 15.17 -34.20
C ARG A 375 12.97 16.30 -33.18
N LEU A 376 12.30 17.39 -33.53
CA LEU A 376 12.12 18.53 -32.63
C LEU A 376 11.19 18.16 -31.47
N GLY A 377 10.09 17.46 -31.76
CA GLY A 377 9.17 16.97 -30.75
C GLY A 377 9.82 15.99 -29.77
N THR A 378 10.67 15.09 -30.27
CA THR A 378 11.48 14.17 -29.45
C THR A 378 12.39 14.93 -28.49
N VAL A 379 13.09 15.96 -28.99
CA VAL A 379 13.98 16.78 -28.15
C VAL A 379 13.18 17.55 -27.11
N ILE A 380 12.10 18.24 -27.50
CA ILE A 380 11.28 19.03 -26.58
C ILE A 380 10.71 18.17 -25.45
N LEU A 381 10.03 17.06 -25.79
CA LEU A 381 9.45 16.17 -24.78
C LEU A 381 10.52 15.57 -23.88
N SER A 382 11.66 15.15 -24.44
CA SER A 382 12.75 14.57 -23.64
C SER A 382 13.39 15.62 -22.72
N VAL A 383 13.53 16.87 -23.15
CA VAL A 383 14.04 17.95 -22.28
C VAL A 383 13.07 18.25 -21.13
N LEU A 384 11.75 18.25 -21.38
CA LEU A 384 10.75 18.45 -20.32
C LEU A 384 10.77 17.31 -19.30
N VAL A 385 10.81 16.06 -19.77
CA VAL A 385 10.93 14.89 -18.89
C VAL A 385 12.25 14.90 -18.14
N GLY A 386 13.36 15.20 -18.82
CA GLY A 386 14.70 15.30 -18.23
C GLY A 386 14.81 16.40 -17.18
N HIS A 387 14.20 17.57 -17.41
CA HIS A 387 14.13 18.65 -16.42
C HIS A 387 13.36 18.21 -15.17
N THR A 388 12.22 17.54 -15.33
CA THR A 388 11.44 17.00 -14.21
C THR A 388 12.23 15.95 -13.43
N ALA A 389 12.86 15.01 -14.14
CA ALA A 389 13.69 13.96 -13.55
C ALA A 389 14.92 14.51 -12.83
N TRP A 390 15.51 15.61 -13.32
CA TRP A 390 16.61 16.30 -12.65
C TRP A 390 16.20 16.83 -11.28
N HIS A 391 15.05 17.51 -11.17
CA HIS A 391 14.55 18.00 -9.88
C HIS A 391 14.30 16.85 -8.91
N TRP A 392 13.61 15.80 -9.34
CA TRP A 392 13.37 14.62 -8.50
C TRP A 392 14.67 13.92 -8.09
N MET A 393 15.65 13.82 -8.99
CA MET A 393 16.97 13.27 -8.67
C MET A 393 17.63 14.08 -7.57
N THR A 394 17.66 15.41 -7.68
CA THR A 394 18.29 16.26 -6.66
C THR A 394 17.58 16.19 -5.32
N GLU A 395 16.25 16.15 -5.30
CA GLU A 395 15.45 16.03 -4.08
C GLU A 395 15.67 14.69 -3.39
N ARG A 396 15.69 13.59 -4.16
CA ARG A 396 15.90 12.23 -3.62
C ARG A 396 17.35 12.04 -3.18
N ALA A 397 18.32 12.63 -3.89
CA ALA A 397 19.72 12.64 -3.48
C ALA A 397 19.92 13.44 -2.18
N ASP A 398 19.22 14.56 -1.99
CA ASP A 398 19.22 15.30 -0.72
C ASP A 398 18.67 14.43 0.42
N ARG A 399 17.56 13.72 0.19
CA ARG A 399 17.00 12.74 1.15
C ARG A 399 17.99 11.63 1.48
N LEU A 400 18.69 11.08 0.49
CA LEU A 400 19.73 10.07 0.69
C LEU A 400 20.90 10.61 1.53
N SER A 401 21.32 11.86 1.31
CA SER A 401 22.46 12.45 2.02
C SER A 401 22.26 12.60 3.53
N LYS A 402 20.99 12.57 3.99
CA LYS A 402 20.61 12.61 5.42
C LYS A 402 20.87 11.29 6.15
N PHE A 403 21.13 10.20 5.42
CA PHE A 403 21.45 8.91 6.01
C PHE A 403 22.97 8.72 6.10
N PRO A 404 23.49 8.18 7.21
CA PRO A 404 24.90 7.85 7.32
C PRO A 404 25.24 6.77 6.30
N TRP A 405 26.42 6.88 5.68
CA TRP A 405 26.92 5.85 4.78
C TRP A 405 27.03 4.51 5.53
N PRO A 406 26.62 3.39 4.90
CA PRO A 406 26.72 2.08 5.50
C PRO A 406 28.16 1.77 5.91
N VAL A 407 28.34 1.37 7.17
CA VAL A 407 29.56 0.68 7.60
C VAL A 407 29.52 -0.70 6.97
N LEU A 408 30.57 -1.09 6.23
CA LEU A 408 30.69 -2.41 5.62
C LEU A 408 30.82 -3.49 6.70
N ASP A 409 29.69 -3.96 7.18
CA ASP A 409 29.61 -5.08 8.11
C ASP A 409 29.54 -6.43 7.37
N ALA A 410 29.70 -7.53 8.13
CA ALA A 410 29.65 -8.87 7.57
C ALA A 410 28.30 -9.20 6.90
N SER A 411 27.21 -8.55 7.32
CA SER A 411 25.88 -8.77 6.76
C SER A 411 25.73 -8.16 5.37
N GLN A 412 26.23 -6.94 5.18
CA GLN A 412 26.25 -6.26 3.89
C GLN A 412 27.20 -6.94 2.91
N LEU A 413 28.37 -7.38 3.38
CA LEU A 413 29.29 -8.20 2.59
C LEU A 413 28.64 -9.52 2.17
N ALA A 414 27.91 -10.19 3.06
CA ALA A 414 27.19 -11.42 2.71
C ALA A 414 26.12 -11.18 1.64
N VAL A 415 25.36 -10.10 1.72
CA VAL A 415 24.39 -9.72 0.68
C VAL A 415 25.11 -9.45 -0.65
N ALA A 416 26.17 -8.63 -0.63
CA ALA A 416 26.96 -8.32 -1.83
C ALA A 416 27.54 -9.58 -2.49
N VAL A 417 28.10 -10.50 -1.70
CA VAL A 417 28.65 -11.77 -2.18
C VAL A 417 27.56 -12.68 -2.75
N ARG A 418 26.36 -12.74 -2.14
CA ARG A 418 25.22 -13.50 -2.70
C ARG A 418 24.81 -12.98 -4.08
N TRP A 419 24.69 -11.67 -4.22
CA TRP A 419 24.40 -11.05 -5.52
C TRP A 419 25.51 -11.28 -6.54
N LEU A 420 26.79 -11.15 -6.12
CA LEU A 420 27.93 -11.44 -6.97
C LEU A 420 27.92 -12.90 -7.46
N MET A 421 27.69 -13.86 -6.56
CA MET A 421 27.55 -15.27 -6.94
C MET A 421 26.39 -15.48 -7.91
N GLY A 422 25.23 -14.84 -7.66
CA GLY A 422 24.08 -14.90 -8.57
C GLY A 422 24.42 -14.39 -9.97
N VAL A 423 25.09 -13.23 -10.07
CA VAL A 423 25.55 -12.66 -11.33
C VAL A 423 26.55 -13.59 -12.03
N LEU A 424 27.51 -14.15 -11.29
CA LEU A 424 28.51 -15.08 -11.84
C LEU A 424 27.88 -16.38 -12.35
N ILE A 425 26.91 -16.93 -11.63
CA ILE A 425 26.15 -18.12 -12.07
C ILE A 425 25.37 -17.82 -13.34
N LEU A 426 24.65 -16.70 -13.39
CA LEU A 426 23.89 -16.30 -14.58
C LEU A 426 24.82 -16.04 -15.78
N ALA A 427 25.96 -15.38 -15.56
CA ALA A 427 26.97 -15.16 -16.59
C ALA A 427 27.56 -16.49 -17.10
N GLY A 428 27.86 -17.43 -16.18
CA GLY A 428 28.32 -18.77 -16.51
C GLY A 428 27.31 -19.58 -17.33
N LEU A 429 26.03 -19.56 -16.93
CA LEU A 429 24.93 -20.22 -17.65
C LEU A 429 24.73 -19.61 -19.05
N ALA A 430 24.75 -18.28 -19.16
CA ALA A 430 24.64 -17.58 -20.44
C ALA A 430 25.83 -17.90 -21.36
N TRP A 431 27.04 -17.94 -20.81
CA TRP A 431 28.24 -18.32 -21.54
C TRP A 431 28.17 -19.77 -22.04
N PHE A 432 27.75 -20.70 -21.18
CA PHE A 432 27.58 -22.11 -21.53
C PHE A 432 26.51 -22.30 -22.61
N ALA A 433 25.35 -21.67 -22.47
CA ALA A 433 24.28 -21.71 -23.47
C ALA A 433 24.77 -21.18 -24.82
N ARG A 434 25.47 -20.04 -24.83
CA ARG A 434 26.04 -19.46 -26.05
C ARG A 434 27.09 -20.36 -26.70
N GLY A 435 27.90 -21.05 -25.88
CA GLY A 435 28.83 -22.09 -26.32
C GLY A 435 28.12 -23.27 -26.98
N ALA A 436 27.06 -23.79 -26.35
CA ALA A 436 26.26 -24.89 -26.87
C ALA A 436 25.54 -24.53 -28.18
N PHE A 437 24.97 -23.32 -28.29
CA PHE A 437 24.37 -22.82 -29.53
C PHE A 437 25.41 -22.65 -30.65
N ARG A 438 26.60 -22.12 -30.35
CA ARG A 438 27.70 -22.03 -31.32
C ARG A 438 28.16 -23.41 -31.80
N GLN A 439 28.25 -24.40 -30.91
CA GLN A 439 28.59 -25.77 -31.28
C GLN A 439 27.49 -26.43 -32.14
N ARG A 440 26.21 -26.25 -31.79
CA ARG A 440 25.08 -26.74 -32.61
C ARG A 440 25.03 -26.09 -33.99
N ALA A 441 25.27 -24.78 -34.07
CA ALA A 441 25.34 -24.06 -35.35
C ALA A 441 26.49 -24.56 -36.23
N ARG A 442 27.69 -24.77 -35.65
CA ARG A 442 28.84 -25.37 -36.35
C ARG A 442 28.54 -26.78 -36.84
N ARG A 443 27.87 -27.63 -36.03
CA ARG A 443 27.47 -28.99 -36.44
C ARG A 443 26.45 -28.99 -37.59
N ARG A 444 25.46 -28.09 -37.57
CA ARG A 444 24.49 -27.94 -38.68
C ARG A 444 25.16 -27.46 -39.97
N GLN A 445 26.08 -26.51 -39.86
CA GLN A 445 26.83 -25.99 -41.01
C GLN A 445 27.74 -27.05 -41.65
N HIS A 446 28.31 -27.95 -40.83
CA HIS A 446 29.13 -29.07 -41.30
C HIS A 446 28.29 -30.19 -41.96
N GLN A 447 27.05 -30.42 -41.50
CA GLN A 447 26.13 -31.36 -42.14
C GLN A 447 25.56 -30.83 -43.47
N SER A 448 25.32 -29.52 -43.61
CA SER A 448 24.86 -28.94 -44.88
C SER A 448 25.93 -28.92 -45.98
N THR A 449 27.21 -29.00 -45.63
CA THR A 449 28.32 -29.09 -46.59
C THR A 449 28.60 -30.51 -47.10
N LEU A 450 27.95 -31.54 -46.52
CA LEU A 450 28.15 -32.96 -46.87
C LEU A 450 27.02 -33.56 -47.72
N LEU A 451 25.99 -32.77 -48.06
CA LEU A 451 24.95 -33.18 -49.00
C LEU A 451 25.26 -32.60 -50.39
N PRO A 452 25.74 -33.40 -51.36
CA PRO A 452 25.87 -32.96 -52.75
C PRO A 452 24.48 -32.72 -53.36
N LYS A 453 24.40 -31.70 -54.23
CA LYS A 453 23.21 -31.35 -55.03
C LYS A 453 22.78 -32.48 -55.96
#